data_AF-A0A1I7HYI6-F1
#
_entry.id   AF-A0A1I7HYI6-F1
#
_cell.length_a   1.000
_cell.length_b   1.000
_cell.length_c   1.000
_cell.angle_alpha   90.00
_cell.angle_beta   90.00
_cell.angle_gamma   90.00
#
_symmetry.space_group_name_H-M   'P 1'
#
loop_
_entity.id
_entity.type
_entity.pdbx_description
1 polymer ?
#
loop_
_entity_poly.entity_id
_entity_poly.type
_entity_poly.pdbx_seq_one_letter_code
_entity_poly.pdbx_strand_id
1 'polypeptide(L)'
;MNTIISLWLEVVFYSVSISIMFNIFFSETINVKYIIQSFFPILYDRYLYFTAYFAMYFFIPIYNFLLHNLGKKYTRLLILLSIIIFSIMPTVMRNVIFITRRGYSMLWLSILYIIGAYIKKYSICMKKSFKFLIVMYITSMLITWGSKYVIESLSCFFYGSMKEEKLLIEYTSPTILLSAISLLIIFAKLDVKSSFLKK
;
A
#
# COMPACT_ATOMS: atom_id res chain seq x y z
N MET A 1 12.87 3.52 17.72
CA MET A 1 13.40 2.15 17.82
C MET A 1 12.48 1.22 18.62
N ASN A 2 12.05 1.60 19.84
CA ASN A 2 11.16 0.76 20.68
C ASN A 2 9.84 0.32 20.00
N THR A 3 9.28 1.10 19.08
CA THR A 3 8.02 0.79 18.38
C THR A 3 8.14 -0.26 17.26
N ILE A 4 9.32 -0.45 16.69
CA ILE A 4 9.52 -1.45 15.61
C ILE A 4 9.65 -2.82 16.22
N ILE A 5 10.37 -2.91 17.35
CA ILE A 5 10.59 -4.16 18.06
C ILE A 5 9.26 -4.68 18.59
N SER A 6 8.38 -3.79 19.08
CA SER A 6 7.02 -4.16 19.45
C SER A 6 6.19 -4.63 18.25
N LEU A 7 6.24 -3.91 17.11
CA LEU A 7 5.55 -4.34 15.88
C LEU A 7 6.08 -5.69 15.35
N TRP A 8 7.39 -5.91 15.44
CA TRP A 8 8.04 -7.14 15.02
C TRP A 8 7.65 -8.30 15.94
N LEU A 9 7.67 -8.09 17.25
CA LEU A 9 7.18 -9.05 18.24
C LEU A 9 5.69 -9.36 18.04
N GLU A 10 4.89 -8.35 17.71
CA GLU A 10 3.45 -8.51 17.46
C GLU A 10 3.20 -9.35 16.19
N VAL A 11 3.90 -9.08 15.09
CA VAL A 11 3.78 -9.88 13.87
C VAL A 11 4.25 -11.32 14.08
N VAL A 12 5.35 -11.53 14.81
CA VAL A 12 5.84 -12.87 15.17
C VAL A 12 4.84 -13.58 16.10
N PHE A 13 4.26 -12.86 17.06
CA PHE A 13 3.27 -13.41 17.98
C PHE A 13 2.02 -13.87 17.23
N TYR A 14 1.50 -13.06 16.31
CA TYR A 14 0.34 -13.43 15.50
C TYR A 14 0.65 -14.54 14.50
N SER A 15 1.80 -14.52 13.82
CA SER A 15 2.16 -15.59 12.86
C SER A 15 2.29 -16.95 13.54
N VAL A 16 2.90 -16.98 14.73
CA VAL A 16 3.08 -18.20 15.52
C VAL A 16 1.75 -18.66 16.12
N SER A 17 0.98 -17.76 16.72
CA SER A 17 -0.32 -18.09 17.33
C SER A 17 -1.30 -18.64 16.30
N ILE A 18 -1.42 -18.00 15.14
CA ILE A 18 -2.29 -18.48 14.04
C ILE A 18 -1.80 -19.83 13.54
N SER A 19 -0.49 -20.03 13.37
CA SER A 19 0.07 -21.32 12.92
C SER A 19 -0.23 -22.45 13.92
N ILE A 20 -0.14 -22.18 15.22
CA ILE A 20 -0.47 -23.15 16.28
C ILE A 20 -1.97 -23.47 16.29
N MET A 21 -2.84 -22.45 16.17
CA MET A 21 -4.28 -22.68 16.09
C MET A 21 -4.65 -23.54 14.86
N PHE A 22 -4.10 -23.25 13.69
CA PHE A 22 -4.32 -24.08 12.50
C PHE A 22 -3.85 -25.53 12.69
N ASN A 23 -2.73 -25.75 13.40
CA ASN A 23 -2.25 -27.10 13.72
C ASN A 23 -3.25 -27.88 14.59
N ILE A 24 -3.83 -27.22 15.60
CA ILE A 24 -4.79 -27.85 16.52
C ILE A 24 -6.13 -28.15 15.82
N PHE A 25 -6.61 -27.25 14.96
CA PHE A 25 -7.94 -27.36 14.37
C PHE A 25 -8.00 -28.15 13.06
N PHE A 26 -6.93 -28.17 12.25
CA PHE A 26 -6.98 -28.75 10.90
C PHE A 26 -6.15 -30.02 10.70
N SER A 27 -5.30 -30.45 11.66
CA SER A 27 -4.55 -31.71 11.67
C SER A 27 -4.04 -32.20 10.30
N GLU A 28 -3.68 -31.30 9.39
CA GLU A 28 -2.85 -31.64 8.25
C GLU A 28 -1.42 -31.61 8.75
N THR A 29 -0.63 -32.64 8.46
CA THR A 29 0.74 -32.82 8.92
C THR A 29 1.60 -31.59 8.63
N ILE A 30 1.66 -30.64 9.57
CA ILE A 30 2.44 -29.42 9.44
C ILE A 30 3.91 -29.81 9.57
N ASN A 31 4.57 -29.91 8.41
CA ASN A 31 6.00 -30.16 8.32
C ASN A 31 6.76 -29.10 9.15
N VAL A 32 7.73 -29.52 9.98
CA VAL A 32 8.54 -28.65 10.87
C VAL A 32 9.12 -27.43 10.13
N LYS A 33 9.36 -27.58 8.83
CA LYS A 33 9.72 -26.51 7.90
C LYS A 33 8.75 -25.31 7.95
N TYR A 34 7.43 -25.52 8.00
CA TYR A 34 6.43 -24.45 8.05
C TYR A 34 6.43 -23.68 9.37
N ILE A 35 6.74 -24.34 10.48
CA ILE A 35 6.85 -23.72 11.81
C ILE A 35 8.08 -22.80 11.83
N ILE A 36 9.24 -23.28 11.37
CA ILE A 36 10.46 -22.47 11.25
C ILE A 36 10.22 -21.26 10.33
N GLN A 37 9.50 -21.45 9.21
CA GLN A 37 9.11 -20.37 8.32
C GLN A 37 8.14 -19.36 8.95
N SER A 38 7.35 -19.76 9.97
CA SER A 38 6.44 -18.86 10.70
C SER A 38 7.18 -17.99 11.71
N PHE A 39 8.34 -18.46 12.22
CA PHE A 39 9.25 -17.66 13.07
C PHE A 39 10.09 -16.65 12.27
N PHE A 40 10.32 -16.91 10.98
CA PHE A 40 11.00 -15.99 10.07
C PHE A 40 10.07 -15.51 8.94
N PRO A 41 8.97 -14.80 9.26
CA PRO A 41 8.04 -14.28 8.26
C PRO A 41 8.72 -13.31 7.28
N ILE A 42 9.86 -12.75 7.70
CA ILE A 42 10.69 -11.85 6.91
C ILE A 42 11.41 -12.56 5.76
N LEU A 43 11.80 -13.82 5.94
CA LEU A 43 12.64 -14.56 4.98
C LEU A 43 11.81 -15.41 4.01
N TYR A 44 10.55 -15.68 4.34
CA TYR A 44 9.72 -16.65 3.64
C TYR A 44 8.41 -16.05 3.15
N ASP A 45 8.48 -15.10 2.21
CA ASP A 45 7.46 -14.60 1.25
C ASP A 45 5.97 -14.45 1.66
N ARG A 46 5.61 -14.73 2.92
CA ARG A 46 4.24 -14.81 3.46
C ARG A 46 3.78 -13.46 3.98
N TYR A 47 4.72 -12.59 4.38
CA TYR A 47 4.45 -11.22 4.82
C TYR A 47 5.27 -10.22 4.00
N LEU A 48 5.07 -10.25 2.68
CA LEU A 48 5.75 -9.38 1.72
C LEU A 48 5.58 -7.88 1.99
N TYR A 49 4.44 -7.48 2.55
CA TYR A 49 4.23 -6.10 3.00
C TYR A 49 5.11 -5.75 4.21
N PHE A 50 5.15 -6.64 5.21
CA PHE A 50 5.90 -6.42 6.45
C PHE A 50 7.41 -6.37 6.20
N THR A 51 7.93 -7.27 5.37
CA THR A 51 9.34 -7.26 4.93
C THR A 51 9.72 -5.96 4.24
N ALA A 52 8.91 -5.54 3.27
CA ALA A 52 9.10 -4.29 2.55
C ALA A 52 9.05 -3.08 3.49
N TYR A 53 8.11 -3.07 4.44
CA TYR A 53 7.98 -2.02 5.44
C TYR A 53 9.16 -1.99 6.41
N PHE A 54 9.59 -3.15 6.89
CA PHE A 54 10.73 -3.28 7.80
C PHE A 54 12.01 -2.75 7.14
N ALA A 55 12.26 -3.11 5.87
CA ALA A 55 13.38 -2.56 5.11
C ALA A 55 13.23 -1.05 4.93
N MET A 56 12.05 -0.57 4.52
CA MET A 56 11.75 0.85 4.31
C MET A 56 11.92 1.69 5.60
N TYR A 57 11.64 1.11 6.76
CA TYR A 57 11.75 1.79 8.05
C TYR A 57 13.18 2.32 8.30
N PHE A 58 14.22 1.54 7.99
CA PHE A 58 15.61 1.97 8.17
C PHE A 58 15.98 3.21 7.34
N PHE A 59 15.24 3.46 6.25
CA PHE A 59 15.46 4.61 5.37
C PHE A 59 14.63 5.84 5.77
N ILE A 60 13.73 5.73 6.76
CA ILE A 60 12.93 6.87 7.24
C ILE A 60 13.79 8.08 7.64
N PRO A 61 14.90 7.95 8.38
CA PRO A 61 15.77 9.09 8.71
C PRO A 61 16.32 9.78 7.45
N ILE A 62 16.71 9.00 6.45
CA ILE A 62 17.21 9.49 5.16
C ILE A 62 16.11 10.22 4.40
N TYR A 63 14.89 9.67 4.36
CA TYR A 63 13.74 10.30 3.72
C TYR A 63 13.38 11.62 4.37
N ASN A 64 13.41 11.69 5.71
CA ASN A 64 13.14 12.93 6.42
C ASN A 64 14.22 13.99 6.16
N PHE A 65 15.49 13.59 6.14
CA PHE A 65 16.59 14.48 5.75
C PHE A 65 16.42 15.01 4.32
N LEU A 66 16.14 14.12 3.36
CA LEU A 66 15.89 14.45 1.97
C LEU A 66 14.71 15.40 1.81
N LEU A 67 13.59 15.13 2.49
CA LEU A 67 12.40 15.97 2.46
C LEU A 67 12.61 17.32 3.16
N HIS A 68 13.46 17.38 4.19
CA HIS A 68 13.77 18.63 4.88
C HIS A 68 14.57 19.57 3.96
N ASN A 69 15.62 19.03 3.33
CA ASN A 69 16.56 19.79 2.52
C ASN A 69 16.06 20.08 1.11
N LEU A 70 15.21 19.22 0.54
CA LEU A 70 14.63 19.48 -0.76
C LEU A 70 13.58 20.58 -0.68
N GLY A 71 13.72 21.55 -1.57
CA GLY A 71 12.69 22.56 -1.79
C GLY A 71 11.40 21.95 -2.36
N LYS A 72 10.27 22.61 -2.10
CA LYS A 72 8.92 22.16 -2.52
C LYS A 72 8.82 21.75 -3.98
N LYS A 73 9.49 22.50 -4.87
CA LYS A 73 9.50 22.26 -6.33
C LYS A 73 10.13 20.90 -6.66
N TYR A 74 11.28 20.60 -6.07
CA TYR A 74 12.01 19.36 -6.33
C TYR A 74 11.33 18.15 -5.69
N THR A 75 10.77 18.28 -4.48
CA THR A 75 9.95 17.22 -3.88
C THR A 75 8.73 16.90 -4.73
N ARG A 76 8.04 17.93 -5.27
CA ARG A 76 6.91 17.73 -6.18
C ARG A 76 7.33 17.01 -7.46
N LEU A 77 8.47 17.40 -8.04
CA LEU A 77 9.01 16.76 -9.24
C LEU A 77 9.32 15.28 -8.98
N LEU A 78 9.99 14.96 -7.87
CA LEU A 78 10.27 13.58 -7.46
C LEU A 78 9.00 12.75 -7.32
N ILE A 79 7.96 13.28 -6.67
CA ILE A 79 6.67 12.59 -6.54
C ILE A 79 6.04 12.36 -7.90
N LEU A 80 6.02 13.37 -8.78
CA LEU A 80 5.43 13.26 -10.12
C LEU A 80 6.17 12.22 -10.96
N LEU A 81 7.51 12.26 -10.99
CA LEU A 81 8.31 11.27 -11.69
C LEU A 81 8.09 9.87 -11.12
N SER A 82 7.99 9.74 -9.80
CA SER A 82 7.70 8.45 -9.16
C SER A 82 6.34 7.90 -9.56
N ILE A 83 5.30 8.74 -9.60
CA ILE A 83 3.97 8.32 -10.05
C ILE A 83 4.01 7.94 -11.54
N ILE A 84 4.70 8.71 -12.39
CA ILE A 84 4.81 8.39 -13.81
C ILE A 84 5.49 7.03 -14.01
N ILE A 85 6.64 6.81 -13.37
CA ILE A 85 7.46 5.61 -13.56
C ILE A 85 6.83 4.37 -12.92
N PHE A 86 6.25 4.50 -11.72
CA PHE A 86 5.78 3.34 -10.95
C PHE A 86 4.27 3.11 -10.99
N SER A 87 3.48 4.08 -11.47
CA SER A 87 2.02 3.99 -11.53
C SER A 87 1.51 4.07 -12.96
N ILE A 88 1.87 5.11 -13.72
CA ILE A 88 1.33 5.31 -15.08
C ILE A 88 2.00 4.38 -16.09
N MET A 89 3.33 4.31 -16.07
CA MET A 89 4.10 3.52 -17.03
C MET A 89 3.78 2.02 -16.95
N PRO A 90 3.65 1.36 -15.78
CA PRO A 90 3.28 -0.05 -15.73
C PRO A 90 1.83 -0.31 -16.17
N THR A 91 0.91 0.63 -15.91
CA THR A 91 -0.49 0.52 -16.35
C THR A 91 -0.63 0.65 -17.88
N VAL A 92 0.18 1.48 -18.53
CA VAL A 92 0.15 1.70 -19.98
C VAL A 92 1.01 0.69 -20.73
N MET A 93 2.23 0.46 -20.25
CA MET A 93 3.21 -0.44 -20.84
C MET A 93 3.18 -1.77 -20.07
N ARG A 94 2.31 -2.68 -20.52
CA ARG A 94 2.02 -4.00 -19.94
C ARG A 94 3.24 -4.93 -19.68
N ASN A 95 4.45 -4.54 -20.10
CA ASN A 95 5.65 -5.38 -20.17
C ASN A 95 6.89 -4.83 -19.44
N VAL A 96 6.76 -3.85 -18.54
CA VAL A 96 7.97 -3.26 -17.91
C VAL A 96 8.36 -3.96 -16.61
N ILE A 97 9.64 -4.35 -16.59
CA ILE A 97 10.43 -5.19 -15.67
C ILE A 97 10.56 -4.63 -14.23
N PHE A 98 9.81 -3.59 -13.87
CA PHE A 98 9.88 -3.07 -12.50
C PHE A 98 9.17 -4.04 -11.55
N ILE A 99 9.97 -4.86 -10.88
CA ILE A 99 9.54 -5.81 -9.83
C ILE A 99 9.08 -4.99 -8.61
N THR A 100 7.93 -4.32 -8.72
CA THR A 100 7.25 -3.70 -7.57
C THR A 100 6.38 -4.72 -6.83
N ARG A 101 6.39 -6.00 -7.25
CA ARG A 101 5.57 -7.10 -6.72
C ARG A 101 4.12 -6.64 -6.49
N ARG A 102 3.53 -5.96 -7.48
CA ARG A 102 2.17 -5.40 -7.44
C ARG A 102 1.92 -4.38 -6.31
N GLY A 103 2.94 -3.64 -5.89
CA GLY A 103 2.89 -2.64 -4.82
C GLY A 103 3.44 -3.12 -3.48
N TYR A 104 3.75 -4.40 -3.33
CA TYR A 104 4.42 -4.95 -2.13
C TYR A 104 5.94 -4.86 -2.23
N SER A 105 6.44 -3.66 -2.51
CA SER A 105 7.87 -3.39 -2.60
C SER A 105 8.28 -2.26 -1.67
N MET A 106 9.50 -2.37 -1.16
CA MET A 106 10.12 -1.32 -0.36
C MET A 106 10.12 0.02 -1.11
N LEU A 107 10.35 0.00 -2.41
CA LEU A 107 10.32 1.19 -3.27
C LEU A 107 8.94 1.85 -3.29
N TRP A 108 7.87 1.07 -3.49
CA TRP A 108 6.51 1.61 -3.48
C TRP A 108 6.14 2.21 -2.11
N LEU A 109 6.47 1.52 -1.02
CA LEU A 109 6.26 2.05 0.33
C LEU A 109 7.04 3.34 0.59
N SER A 110 8.26 3.43 0.05
CA SER A 110 9.08 4.63 0.15
C SER A 110 8.46 5.82 -0.59
N ILE A 111 7.88 5.59 -1.78
CA ILE A 111 7.15 6.60 -2.54
C ILE A 111 5.90 7.05 -1.77
N LEU A 112 5.11 6.11 -1.24
CA LEU A 112 3.92 6.42 -0.43
C LEU A 112 4.28 7.24 0.81
N TYR A 113 5.38 6.90 1.48
CA TYR A 113 5.89 7.67 2.61
C TYR A 113 6.24 9.11 2.22
N ILE A 114 6.98 9.28 1.13
CA ILE A 114 7.36 10.60 0.59
C ILE A 114 6.11 11.42 0.23
N ILE A 115 5.10 10.81 -0.39
CA ILE A 115 3.83 11.46 -0.71
C ILE A 115 3.10 11.91 0.57
N GLY A 116 2.94 11.02 1.54
CA GLY A 116 2.27 11.34 2.81
C GLY A 116 2.99 12.43 3.59
N ALA A 117 4.32 12.34 3.67
CA ALA A 117 5.14 13.35 4.33
C ALA A 117 5.09 14.70 3.61
N TYR A 118 5.05 14.72 2.28
CA TYR A 118 4.87 15.94 1.48
C TYR A 118 3.49 16.57 1.68
N ILE A 119 2.42 15.76 1.73
CA ILE A 119 1.06 16.23 2.06
C ILE A 119 1.05 16.88 3.44
N LYS A 120 1.66 16.24 4.45
CA LYS A 120 1.78 16.78 5.80
C LYS A 120 2.59 18.08 5.85
N LYS A 121 3.78 18.11 5.23
CA LYS A 121 4.71 19.26 5.26
C LYS A 121 4.10 20.51 4.62
N TYR A 122 3.35 20.36 3.52
CA TYR A 122 2.80 21.48 2.77
C TYR A 122 1.27 21.63 2.91
N SER A 123 0.64 20.88 3.80
CA SER A 123 -0.82 20.88 4.03
C SER A 123 -1.66 20.75 2.75
N ILE A 124 -1.18 19.93 1.81
CA ILE A 124 -1.77 19.82 0.47
C ILE A 124 -3.14 19.16 0.57
N CYS A 125 -4.11 19.70 -0.17
CA CYS A 125 -5.51 19.24 -0.15
C CYS A 125 -6.23 19.34 1.22
N MET A 126 -5.58 19.85 2.27
CA MET A 126 -6.23 20.14 3.55
C MET A 126 -7.29 21.24 3.41
N LYS A 127 -7.07 22.21 2.50
CA LYS A 127 -8.04 23.27 2.18
C LYS A 127 -9.25 22.82 1.35
N LYS A 128 -9.23 21.60 0.76
CA LYS A 128 -10.36 21.10 -0.04
C LYS A 128 -11.55 20.73 0.86
N SER A 129 -12.77 20.81 0.36
CA SER A 129 -13.95 20.41 1.13
C SER A 129 -13.95 18.90 1.40
N PHE A 130 -14.50 18.48 2.54
CA PHE A 130 -14.65 17.07 2.88
C PHE A 130 -15.48 16.32 1.82
N LYS A 131 -16.55 16.94 1.32
CA LYS A 131 -17.39 16.43 0.23
C LYS A 131 -16.58 16.16 -1.05
N PHE A 132 -15.68 17.07 -1.42
CA PHE A 132 -14.84 16.89 -2.61
C PHE A 132 -13.93 15.66 -2.49
N LEU A 133 -13.37 15.41 -1.31
CA LEU A 133 -12.51 14.24 -1.07
C LEU A 133 -13.30 12.93 -1.14
N ILE A 134 -14.52 12.90 -0.62
CA ILE A 134 -15.42 11.74 -0.74
C ILE A 134 -15.76 11.48 -2.21
N VAL A 135 -16.12 12.52 -2.96
CA VAL A 135 -16.41 12.37 -4.40
C VAL A 135 -15.19 11.81 -5.12
N MET A 136 -13.99 12.31 -4.85
CA MET A 136 -12.74 11.81 -5.45
C MET A 136 -12.46 10.34 -5.11
N TYR A 137 -12.76 9.91 -3.87
CA TYR A 137 -12.66 8.52 -3.45
C TYR A 137 -13.68 7.63 -4.17
N ILE A 138 -14.95 8.04 -4.22
CA ILE A 138 -16.01 7.25 -4.86
C ILE A 138 -15.76 7.14 -6.37
N THR A 139 -15.40 8.24 -7.04
CA THR A 139 -15.13 8.21 -8.48
C THR A 139 -13.92 7.34 -8.81
N SER A 140 -12.84 7.40 -8.03
CA SER A 140 -11.68 6.52 -8.24
C SER A 140 -12.01 5.04 -8.04
N MET A 141 -12.84 4.71 -7.03
CA MET A 141 -13.35 3.35 -6.85
C MET A 141 -14.23 2.90 -8.03
N LEU A 142 -15.18 3.73 -8.45
CA LEU A 142 -16.06 3.42 -9.59
C LEU A 142 -15.27 3.22 -10.88
N ILE A 143 -14.25 4.04 -11.15
CA ILE A 143 -13.38 3.86 -12.33
C ILE A 143 -12.63 2.53 -12.22
N THR A 144 -12.10 2.20 -11.04
CA THR A 144 -11.34 0.96 -10.81
C THR A 144 -12.20 -0.26 -11.06
N TRP A 145 -13.37 -0.34 -10.43
CA TRP A 145 -14.29 -1.46 -10.60
C TRP A 145 -14.94 -1.48 -11.99
N GLY A 146 -15.37 -0.32 -12.49
CA GLY A 146 -15.97 -0.19 -13.83
C GLY A 146 -15.01 -0.65 -14.92
N SER A 147 -13.74 -0.26 -14.84
CA SER A 147 -12.73 -0.73 -15.80
C SER A 147 -12.56 -2.24 -15.76
N LYS A 148 -12.55 -2.87 -14.58
CA LYS A 148 -12.53 -4.32 -14.44
C LYS A 148 -13.72 -4.97 -15.15
N TYR A 149 -14.93 -4.53 -14.85
CA TYR A 149 -16.15 -5.08 -15.46
C TYR A 149 -16.20 -4.88 -16.98
N VAL A 150 -15.74 -3.74 -17.49
CA VAL A 150 -15.69 -3.46 -18.93
C VAL A 150 -14.65 -4.33 -19.62
N ILE A 151 -13.46 -4.50 -19.02
CA ILE A 151 -12.40 -5.33 -19.60
C ILE A 151 -12.80 -6.81 -19.56
N GLU A 152 -13.40 -7.29 -18.46
CA GLU A 152 -13.90 -8.66 -18.35
C GLU A 152 -15.02 -8.93 -19.37
N SER A 153 -15.98 -8.02 -19.52
CA SER A 153 -17.08 -8.19 -20.49
C SER A 153 -16.60 -8.14 -21.95
N LEU A 154 -15.68 -7.23 -22.30
CA LEU A 154 -15.06 -7.19 -23.62
C LEU A 154 -14.20 -8.43 -23.89
N SER A 155 -13.45 -8.92 -22.89
CA SER A 155 -12.63 -10.12 -23.04
C SER A 155 -13.50 -11.38 -23.26
N CYS A 156 -14.63 -11.48 -22.57
CA CYS A 156 -15.61 -12.53 -22.75
C CYS A 156 -16.23 -12.47 -24.16
N PHE A 157 -16.59 -11.26 -24.62
CA PHE A 157 -17.19 -11.05 -25.94
C PHE A 157 -16.21 -11.33 -27.10
N PHE A 158 -14.95 -10.93 -26.99
CA PHE A 158 -13.96 -11.06 -28.08
C PHE A 158 -13.14 -12.36 -28.05
N TYR A 159 -12.83 -12.91 -26.88
CA TYR A 159 -11.88 -14.02 -26.71
C TYR A 159 -12.49 -15.29 -26.11
N GLY A 160 -13.77 -15.27 -25.72
CA GLY A 160 -14.46 -16.46 -25.16
C GLY A 160 -13.83 -17.04 -23.89
N SER A 161 -12.90 -16.32 -23.27
CA SER A 161 -12.16 -16.74 -22.08
C SER A 161 -12.02 -15.56 -21.12
N MET A 162 -12.22 -15.83 -19.83
CA MET A 162 -12.05 -14.85 -18.76
C MET A 162 -10.56 -14.61 -18.56
N LYS A 163 -9.98 -13.67 -19.29
CA LYS A 163 -8.66 -13.14 -18.91
C LYS A 163 -8.85 -12.25 -17.70
N GLU A 164 -8.37 -12.67 -16.53
CA GLU A 164 -8.27 -11.83 -15.35
C GLU A 164 -7.26 -10.69 -15.59
N GLU A 165 -7.63 -9.68 -16.36
CA GLU A 165 -6.81 -8.50 -16.58
C GLU A 165 -6.90 -7.57 -15.36
N LYS A 166 -5.87 -7.61 -14.50
CA LYS A 166 -5.80 -6.83 -13.25
C LYS A 166 -5.28 -5.40 -13.45
N LEU A 167 -5.48 -4.80 -14.63
CA LEU A 167 -4.80 -3.56 -15.07
C LEU A 167 -4.94 -2.37 -14.10
N LEU A 168 -6.12 -2.18 -13.50
CA LEU A 168 -6.38 -1.06 -12.58
C LEU A 168 -6.61 -1.48 -11.13
N ILE A 169 -6.56 -2.79 -10.85
CA ILE A 169 -6.79 -3.37 -9.51
C ILE A 169 -5.48 -3.44 -8.72
N GLU A 170 -4.33 -3.36 -9.38
CA GLU A 170 -3.03 -3.37 -8.70
C GLU A 170 -2.86 -2.13 -7.80
N TYR A 171 -2.23 -2.30 -6.64
CA TYR A 171 -2.03 -1.21 -5.67
C TYR A 171 -1.21 -0.04 -6.22
N THR A 172 -0.40 -0.30 -7.24
CA THR A 172 0.38 0.69 -7.98
C THR A 172 -0.48 1.50 -8.96
N SER A 173 -1.73 1.12 -9.21
CA SER A 173 -2.64 1.82 -10.11
C SER A 173 -2.88 3.26 -9.66
N PRO A 174 -2.90 4.23 -10.59
CA PRO A 174 -3.10 5.64 -10.26
C PRO A 174 -4.47 5.89 -9.64
N THR A 175 -5.49 5.08 -9.97
CA THR A 175 -6.83 5.19 -9.38
C THR A 175 -6.83 4.78 -7.91
N ILE A 176 -6.13 3.70 -7.57
CA ILE A 176 -5.98 3.22 -6.19
C ILE A 176 -5.09 4.16 -5.38
N LEU A 177 -4.04 4.72 -5.98
CA LEU A 177 -3.23 5.75 -5.33
C LEU A 177 -4.08 6.99 -4.99
N LEU A 178 -4.94 7.43 -5.92
CA LEU A 178 -5.81 8.59 -5.69
C LEU A 178 -6.84 8.31 -4.58
N SER A 179 -7.42 7.11 -4.56
CA SER A 179 -8.36 6.71 -3.51
C SER A 179 -7.66 6.67 -2.14
N ALA A 180 -6.44 6.13 -2.06
CA ALA A 180 -5.62 6.10 -0.84
C ALA A 180 -5.28 7.51 -0.33
N ILE A 181 -4.87 8.43 -1.21
CA ILE A 181 -4.60 9.83 -0.85
C ILE A 181 -5.87 10.51 -0.33
N SER A 182 -7.01 10.29 -1.00
CA SER A 182 -8.31 10.85 -0.59
C SER A 182 -8.67 10.41 0.83
N LEU A 183 -8.57 9.10 1.08
CA LEU A 183 -8.89 8.48 2.36
C LEU A 183 -7.96 8.96 3.47
N LEU A 184 -6.65 9.06 3.21
CA LEU A 184 -5.67 9.61 4.15
C LEU A 184 -6.05 11.02 4.59
N ILE A 185 -6.43 11.90 3.65
CA ILE A 185 -6.79 13.29 3.96
C ILE A 185 -8.14 13.36 4.69
N ILE A 186 -9.10 12.50 4.35
CA ILE A 186 -10.37 12.37 5.07
C ILE A 186 -10.11 12.05 6.54
N PHE A 187 -9.33 11.00 6.82
CA PHE A 187 -8.97 10.61 8.19
C PHE A 187 -8.14 11.68 8.90
N ALA A 188 -7.24 12.37 8.20
CA ALA A 188 -6.48 13.47 8.78
C ALA A 188 -7.33 14.69 9.16
N LYS A 189 -8.55 14.82 8.62
CA LYS A 189 -9.52 15.87 8.97
C LYS A 189 -10.52 15.46 10.04
N LEU A 190 -10.62 14.16 10.34
CA LEU A 190 -11.49 13.68 11.38
C LEU A 190 -10.84 13.97 12.73
N ASP A 191 -11.26 15.05 13.37
CA ASP A 191 -10.99 15.27 14.80
C ASP A 191 -11.81 14.25 15.60
N VAL A 192 -11.18 13.13 15.94
CA VAL A 192 -11.76 12.18 16.89
C VAL A 192 -11.73 12.85 18.26
N LYS A 193 -12.82 13.54 18.63
CA LYS A 193 -13.03 14.00 20.00
C LYS A 193 -12.91 12.78 20.91
N SER A 194 -11.89 12.78 21.78
CA SER A 194 -11.57 11.70 22.71
C SER A 194 -12.56 11.57 23.87
N SER A 195 -13.85 11.81 23.64
CA SER A 195 -14.88 11.71 24.68
C SER A 195 -15.08 10.28 25.18
N PHE A 196 -14.55 9.28 24.47
CA PHE A 196 -14.59 7.86 24.84
C PHE A 196 -13.31 7.34 25.54
N LEU A 197 -12.28 8.19 25.76
CA LEU A 197 -11.06 7.84 26.49
C LEU A 197 -10.93 8.63 27.79
N LYS A 198 -12.04 8.82 28.51
CA LYS A 198 -12.00 9.21 29.91
C LYS A 198 -11.93 7.95 30.76
N LYS A 199 -10.70 7.67 31.20
CA LYS A 199 -10.26 6.84 32.35
C LYS A 199 -10.81 5.42 32.47
#